data_AF-A0A3C1Y8W3-F1
#
_entry.id   AF-A0A3C1Y8W3-F1
#
_cell.length_a   1.000
_cell.length_b   1.000
_cell.length_c   1.000
_cell.angle_alpha   90.00
_cell.angle_beta   90.00
_cell.angle_gamma   90.00
#
_symmetry.space_group_name_H-M   'P 1'
#
loop_
_entity.id
_entity.type
_entity.pdbx_description
1 polymer ?
#
loop_
_entity_poly.entity_id
_entity_poly.type
_entity_poly.pdbx_seq_one_letter_code
_entity_poly.pdbx_strand_id
1 'polypeptide(L)'
;MKGLCLFLISALGPVAFHAAQAKTLEHDGITYTYIPETGQATGLRVEVCPDGKGYSHSRIEIPRSINDGFADYPVVAIAANAFAGCENLTFLSLPEGVTEISGAIGNCPVLETVVLPNSLKFLSGIENCPGLKQINFPAALTKVNWAINDCAVSSVMLAPENTVTISRSFNRLHLENLVLDNVEMVEYKAFCNLDVLKVLKFPASVKGIGLETFCKCDFEEIWFEDNRDGLAIKIDYEAFADTDVERIYMNCRTMPVLWSFWPFGYGAWPDCPPDDDDYQWAYTPYTYPFMTGSDGRRPTLADLAEIRLFVPEGCGAMYEADPYWGNFSVEEFPFEAGLKDEAHHTPAVSVTGADGVLTVDNTSVMPMEVTVYDCLGALKATFTVGASSVISRQMDAGMYVVKCGDTAHKVLVR
;
A
#
# COMPACT_ATOMS: atom_id res chain seq x y z
N MET A 1 44.70 -49.50 15.38
CA MET A 1 43.90 -50.71 15.65
C MET A 1 43.75 -50.88 17.15
N LYS A 2 42.51 -50.78 17.63
CA LYS A 2 41.92 -51.03 18.96
C LYS A 2 40.63 -50.20 18.93
N GLY A 3 39.40 -50.68 18.89
CA GLY A 3 38.78 -52.01 18.94
C GLY A 3 37.33 -51.69 19.30
N LEU A 4 36.39 -51.77 18.36
CA LEU A 4 34.97 -51.50 18.61
C LEU A 4 34.19 -52.79 18.36
N CYS A 5 33.59 -53.33 19.42
CA CYS A 5 32.83 -54.57 19.41
C CYS A 5 31.56 -54.44 18.56
N LEU A 6 31.47 -55.25 17.49
CA LEU A 6 30.20 -55.64 16.89
C LEU A 6 29.55 -56.72 17.77
N PHE A 7 28.32 -56.50 18.23
CA PHE A 7 27.40 -57.58 18.52
C PHE A 7 26.30 -57.57 17.45
N LEU A 8 26.39 -58.54 16.54
CA LEU A 8 25.30 -59.00 15.68
C LEU A 8 24.41 -59.92 16.52
N ILE A 9 23.19 -59.49 16.81
CA ILE A 9 22.09 -60.40 17.16
C ILE A 9 21.00 -60.18 16.12
N SER A 10 20.88 -61.16 15.23
CA SER A 10 19.78 -61.33 14.30
C SER A 10 18.54 -61.81 15.05
N ALA A 11 17.47 -61.02 15.04
CA ALA A 11 16.11 -61.50 15.24
C ALA A 11 15.15 -60.64 14.41
N LEU A 12 14.59 -61.24 13.36
CA LEU A 12 13.46 -60.73 12.60
C LEU A 12 12.24 -60.65 13.54
N GLY A 13 11.94 -59.46 14.03
CA GLY A 13 10.71 -59.05 14.69
C GLY A 13 10.26 -57.71 14.09
N PRO A 14 8.98 -57.33 14.17
CA PRO A 14 8.43 -56.24 13.38
C PRO A 14 9.24 -54.98 13.61
N VAL A 15 9.65 -54.34 12.51
CA VAL A 15 10.23 -53.00 12.50
C VAL A 15 9.17 -52.06 13.10
N ALA A 16 9.22 -51.89 14.41
CA ALA A 16 8.54 -50.81 15.09
C ALA A 16 9.48 -49.61 15.05
N PHE A 17 9.51 -48.89 13.91
CA PHE A 17 9.97 -47.51 13.92
C PHE A 17 8.88 -46.66 14.58
N HIS A 18 8.88 -46.66 15.91
CA HIS A 18 8.21 -45.62 16.68
C HIS A 18 9.13 -44.41 16.76
N ALA A 19 8.72 -43.32 16.11
CA ALA A 19 8.66 -41.94 16.60
C ALA A 19 9.03 -40.95 15.48
N ALA A 20 8.02 -40.28 14.95
CA ALA A 20 8.17 -39.07 14.15
C ALA A 20 8.69 -37.93 15.04
N GLN A 21 10.01 -37.72 15.02
CA GLN A 21 10.72 -36.58 15.65
C GLN A 21 11.88 -36.25 14.68
N ALA A 22 11.98 -35.10 14.01
CA ALA A 22 11.50 -33.77 14.33
C ALA A 22 10.79 -33.11 13.12
N LYS A 23 9.57 -32.61 13.34
CA LYS A 23 8.86 -31.73 12.39
C LYS A 23 9.35 -30.28 12.49
N THR A 24 10.14 -30.00 13.53
CA THR A 24 10.60 -28.68 13.91
C THR A 24 12.11 -28.64 14.11
N LEU A 25 12.68 -27.45 14.00
CA LEU A 25 14.09 -27.14 14.20
C LEU A 25 14.17 -25.92 15.11
N GLU A 26 15.10 -25.90 16.06
CA GLU A 26 15.36 -24.72 16.88
C GLU A 26 16.67 -24.07 16.46
N HIS A 27 16.67 -22.75 16.28
CA HIS A 27 17.85 -21.96 15.97
C HIS A 27 17.74 -20.59 16.64
N ASP A 28 18.77 -20.17 17.37
CA ASP A 28 18.82 -18.92 18.14
C ASP A 28 17.60 -18.69 19.05
N GLY A 29 17.10 -19.81 19.60
CA GLY A 29 15.92 -19.81 20.45
C GLY A 29 14.65 -19.45 19.69
N ILE A 30 14.56 -19.70 18.39
CA ILE A 30 13.34 -19.58 17.58
C ILE A 30 13.00 -20.95 17.02
N THR A 31 11.71 -21.31 17.04
CA THR A 31 11.21 -22.58 16.52
C THR A 31 10.78 -22.42 15.06
N TYR A 32 11.30 -23.32 14.22
CA TYR A 32 11.00 -23.43 12.80
C TYR A 32 10.31 -24.76 12.52
N THR A 33 9.42 -24.80 11.54
CA THR A 33 8.78 -26.04 11.05
C THR A 33 9.12 -26.26 9.58
N TYR A 34 9.36 -27.52 9.21
CA TYR A 34 9.62 -27.90 7.82
C TYR A 34 8.36 -27.79 6.93
N ILE A 35 8.51 -27.25 5.73
CA ILE A 35 7.49 -27.21 4.66
C ILE A 35 7.98 -28.04 3.48
N PRO A 36 7.22 -28.99 2.90
CA PRO A 36 5.95 -29.51 3.42
C PRO A 36 6.15 -30.31 4.70
N GLU A 37 5.17 -30.17 5.59
CA GLU A 37 5.14 -30.72 6.95
C GLU A 37 5.15 -32.26 7.05
N THR A 38 4.88 -32.96 5.95
CA THR A 38 4.63 -34.41 5.91
C THR A 38 5.49 -35.15 4.87
N GLY A 39 6.50 -34.49 4.27
CA GLY A 39 7.29 -35.03 3.16
C GLY A 39 8.73 -34.52 3.11
N GLN A 40 9.32 -34.49 1.90
CA GLN A 40 10.65 -33.92 1.68
C GLN A 40 10.56 -32.39 1.76
N ALA A 41 11.07 -31.83 2.86
CA ALA A 41 11.02 -30.40 3.10
C ALA A 41 11.72 -29.59 1.99
N THR A 42 11.05 -28.58 1.47
CA THR A 42 11.52 -27.58 0.51
C THR A 42 11.86 -26.25 1.17
N GLY A 43 11.52 -26.05 2.44
CA GLY A 43 11.85 -24.84 3.21
C GLY A 43 11.44 -24.91 4.68
N LEU A 44 11.63 -23.80 5.39
CA LEU A 44 11.30 -23.60 6.80
C LEU A 44 10.29 -22.47 6.97
N ARG A 45 9.36 -22.65 7.90
CA ARG A 45 8.46 -21.62 8.41
C ARG A 45 8.84 -21.27 9.84
N VAL A 46 8.95 -19.99 10.17
CA VAL A 46 9.08 -19.57 11.57
C VAL A 46 7.73 -19.79 12.25
N GLU A 47 7.65 -20.59 13.30
CA GLU A 47 6.39 -20.87 14.01
C GLU A 47 6.22 -20.01 15.26
N VAL A 48 7.21 -20.02 16.14
CA VAL A 48 7.11 -19.43 17.47
C VAL A 48 8.48 -18.92 17.88
N CYS A 49 8.53 -17.65 18.25
CA CYS A 49 9.54 -17.11 19.15
C CYS A 49 9.07 -17.42 20.60
N PRO A 50 9.86 -18.12 21.43
CA PRO A 50 9.48 -18.56 22.76
C PRO A 50 8.92 -17.41 23.59
N ASP A 51 7.65 -17.60 23.93
CA ASP A 51 6.84 -17.00 24.98
C ASP A 51 7.07 -15.50 25.11
N GLY A 52 6.22 -14.70 24.46
CA GLY A 52 6.09 -13.24 24.47
C GLY A 52 5.91 -12.57 25.84
N LYS A 53 6.82 -12.89 26.76
CA LYS A 53 7.13 -12.31 28.07
C LYS A 53 8.62 -12.44 28.40
N GLY A 54 9.43 -13.10 27.55
CA GLY A 54 10.79 -13.52 27.92
C GLY A 54 11.85 -13.52 26.81
N TYR A 55 11.51 -13.32 25.53
CA TYR A 55 12.57 -13.11 24.54
C TYR A 55 13.21 -11.73 24.77
N SER A 56 14.37 -11.74 25.43
CA SER A 56 15.10 -10.54 25.87
C SER A 56 15.86 -9.84 24.75
N HIS A 57 15.89 -10.42 23.56
CA HIS A 57 16.58 -9.82 22.44
C HIS A 57 15.72 -8.71 21.85
N SER A 58 16.26 -7.50 21.89
CA SER A 58 15.65 -6.34 21.25
C SER A 58 15.75 -6.38 19.73
N ARG A 59 16.53 -7.31 19.17
CA ARG A 59 16.82 -7.41 17.75
C ARG A 59 16.76 -8.86 17.29
N ILE A 60 15.89 -9.14 16.31
CA ILE A 60 15.78 -10.43 15.65
C ILE A 60 16.14 -10.27 14.18
N GLU A 61 17.04 -11.11 13.70
CA GLU A 61 17.40 -11.23 12.28
C GLU A 61 17.21 -12.68 11.88
N ILE A 62 16.15 -12.96 11.12
CA ILE A 62 15.85 -14.32 10.69
C ILE A 62 16.86 -14.73 9.60
N PRO A 63 17.58 -15.86 9.75
CA PRO A 63 18.58 -16.28 8.78
C PRO A 63 17.91 -16.74 7.48
N ARG A 64 18.57 -16.52 6.35
CA ARG A 64 18.08 -16.95 5.03
C ARG A 64 17.87 -18.46 4.93
N SER A 65 18.70 -19.25 5.60
CA SER A 65 18.61 -20.69 5.64
C SER A 65 19.18 -21.23 6.93
N ILE A 66 18.71 -22.40 7.37
CA ILE A 66 19.25 -23.10 8.54
C ILE A 66 19.70 -24.49 8.10
N ASN A 67 20.91 -24.87 8.52
CA ASN A 67 21.46 -26.20 8.34
C ASN A 67 21.02 -27.10 9.50
N ASP A 68 20.36 -28.22 9.20
CA ASP A 68 19.91 -29.18 10.22
C ASP A 68 20.95 -30.30 10.49
N GLY A 69 22.13 -30.23 9.87
CA GLY A 69 23.16 -31.25 9.87
C GLY A 69 23.18 -32.15 8.63
N PHE A 70 22.14 -32.10 7.80
CA PHE A 70 22.02 -32.90 6.56
C PHE A 70 21.90 -32.03 5.30
N ALA A 71 21.11 -30.96 5.37
CA ALA A 71 20.92 -30.02 4.27
C ALA A 71 20.67 -28.59 4.78
N ASP A 72 20.87 -27.62 3.89
CA ASP A 72 20.45 -26.25 4.12
C ASP A 72 19.00 -26.07 3.67
N TYR A 73 18.15 -25.61 4.59
CA TYR A 73 16.74 -25.33 4.29
C TYR A 73 16.49 -23.83 4.31
N PRO A 74 15.94 -23.24 3.23
CA PRO A 74 15.64 -21.81 3.18
C PRO A 74 14.45 -21.47 4.07
N VAL A 75 14.47 -20.31 4.72
CA VAL A 75 13.28 -19.76 5.41
C VAL A 75 12.39 -19.09 4.38
N VAL A 76 11.16 -19.58 4.25
CA VAL A 76 10.23 -19.18 3.17
C VAL A 76 8.94 -18.54 3.67
N ALA A 77 8.59 -18.70 4.95
CA ALA A 77 7.36 -18.17 5.51
C ALA A 77 7.48 -17.85 7.00
N ILE A 78 6.60 -16.98 7.49
CA ILE A 78 6.42 -16.67 8.91
C ILE A 78 4.98 -16.99 9.31
N ALA A 79 4.80 -17.87 10.30
CA ALA A 79 3.49 -18.33 10.75
C ALA A 79 2.76 -17.32 11.64
N ALA A 80 1.48 -17.62 11.86
CA ALA A 80 0.63 -16.84 12.75
C ALA A 80 1.15 -16.85 14.18
N ASN A 81 1.15 -15.67 14.78
CA ASN A 81 1.63 -15.39 16.13
C ASN A 81 3.12 -15.69 16.37
N ALA A 82 3.93 -15.86 15.32
CA ALA A 82 5.36 -16.18 15.46
C ALA A 82 6.13 -15.21 16.34
N PHE A 83 5.76 -13.93 16.34
CA PHE A 83 6.35 -12.87 17.15
C PHE A 83 5.32 -12.18 18.06
N ALA A 84 4.17 -12.81 18.33
CA ALA A 84 3.13 -12.20 19.14
C ALA A 84 3.60 -11.99 20.59
N GLY A 85 3.39 -10.77 21.11
CA GLY A 85 3.72 -10.39 22.49
C GLY A 85 5.21 -10.17 22.74
N CYS A 86 6.05 -9.95 21.72
CA CYS A 86 7.47 -9.67 21.96
C CYS A 86 7.68 -8.28 22.58
N GLU A 87 7.56 -8.18 23.91
CA GLU A 87 7.55 -6.92 24.67
C GLU A 87 8.83 -6.09 24.56
N ASN A 88 9.98 -6.72 24.27
CA ASN A 88 11.27 -6.05 24.17
C ASN A 88 11.77 -5.89 22.72
N LEU A 89 11.07 -6.45 21.74
CA LEU A 89 11.52 -6.47 20.35
C LEU A 89 11.42 -5.07 19.76
N THR A 90 12.56 -4.49 19.39
CA THR A 90 12.67 -3.17 18.75
C THR A 90 12.89 -3.27 17.24
N PHE A 91 13.49 -4.37 16.77
CA PHE A 91 13.86 -4.56 15.38
C PHE A 91 13.66 -6.01 14.94
N LEU A 92 12.98 -6.20 13.82
CA LEU A 92 12.84 -7.49 13.14
C LEU A 92 13.29 -7.36 11.68
N SER A 93 14.20 -8.21 11.23
CA SER A 93 14.55 -8.33 9.81
C SER A 93 14.25 -9.72 9.31
N LEU A 94 13.55 -9.78 8.17
CA LEU A 94 13.23 -11.01 7.46
C LEU A 94 14.16 -11.17 6.24
N PRO A 95 14.61 -12.39 5.93
CA PRO A 95 15.56 -12.62 4.85
C PRO A 95 14.86 -12.69 3.49
N GLU A 96 15.62 -12.37 2.44
CA GLU A 96 15.20 -12.65 1.06
C GLU A 96 14.89 -14.14 0.86
N GLY A 97 13.77 -14.43 0.20
CA GLY A 97 13.23 -15.78 0.04
C GLY A 97 11.96 -16.01 0.85
N VAL A 98 11.68 -15.21 1.89
CA VAL A 98 10.38 -15.23 2.56
C VAL A 98 9.32 -14.64 1.63
N THR A 99 8.29 -15.43 1.35
CA THR A 99 7.20 -15.06 0.43
C THR A 99 5.89 -14.74 1.14
N GLU A 100 5.75 -15.15 2.40
CA GLU A 100 4.50 -15.07 3.16
C GLU A 100 4.75 -14.70 4.63
N ILE A 101 4.00 -13.71 5.12
CA ILE A 101 3.85 -13.40 6.54
C ILE A 101 2.36 -13.51 6.85
N SER A 102 2.00 -14.42 7.74
CA SER A 102 0.61 -14.73 8.04
C SER A 102 0.31 -14.48 9.50
N GLY A 103 -0.25 -13.33 9.91
CA GLY A 103 -0.71 -13.16 11.29
C GLY A 103 0.42 -13.01 12.33
N ALA A 104 1.63 -12.63 11.92
CA ALA A 104 2.84 -13.02 12.66
C ALA A 104 3.23 -12.10 13.84
N ILE A 105 2.97 -10.80 13.75
CA ILE A 105 3.56 -9.76 14.60
C ILE A 105 2.44 -9.01 15.31
N GLY A 106 2.03 -9.48 16.50
CA GLY A 106 0.96 -8.86 17.28
C GLY A 106 1.47 -8.36 18.64
N ASN A 107 0.94 -7.27 19.17
CA ASN A 107 1.19 -6.82 20.55
C ASN A 107 2.69 -6.61 20.87
N CYS A 108 3.44 -5.97 19.98
CA CYS A 108 4.86 -5.65 20.17
C CYS A 108 5.01 -4.14 20.45
N PRO A 109 4.90 -3.68 21.72
CA PRO A 109 4.71 -2.26 22.06
C PRO A 109 5.90 -1.36 21.68
N VAL A 110 7.11 -1.91 21.66
CA VAL A 110 8.35 -1.17 21.41
C VAL A 110 8.98 -1.50 20.05
N LEU A 111 8.27 -2.23 19.18
CA LEU A 111 8.78 -2.59 17.85
C LEU A 111 8.84 -1.35 16.97
N GLU A 112 10.03 -0.87 16.66
CA GLU A 112 10.25 0.37 15.89
C GLU A 112 10.43 0.11 14.41
N THR A 113 10.97 -1.05 14.02
CA THR A 113 11.34 -1.34 12.64
C THR A 113 11.10 -2.81 12.28
N VAL A 114 10.42 -3.01 11.15
CA VAL A 114 10.30 -4.31 10.47
C VAL A 114 10.87 -4.16 9.07
N VAL A 115 11.91 -4.94 8.75
CA VAL A 115 12.49 -5.01 7.41
C VAL A 115 11.85 -6.17 6.66
N LEU A 116 10.99 -5.83 5.70
CA LEU A 116 10.33 -6.78 4.81
C LEU A 116 11.26 -7.13 3.63
N PRO A 117 11.26 -8.39 3.15
CA PRO A 117 12.08 -8.80 2.01
C PRO A 117 11.41 -8.45 0.68
N ASN A 118 12.20 -8.23 -0.38
CA ASN A 118 11.67 -7.90 -1.71
C ASN A 118 10.88 -9.06 -2.33
N SER A 119 11.10 -10.30 -1.88
CA SER A 119 10.36 -11.49 -2.33
C SER A 119 8.95 -11.64 -1.73
N LEU A 120 8.54 -10.78 -0.80
CA LEU A 120 7.28 -10.92 -0.07
C LEU A 120 6.08 -10.69 -0.98
N LYS A 121 5.16 -11.67 -1.03
CA LYS A 121 3.95 -11.62 -1.85
C LYS A 121 2.68 -11.40 -1.04
N PHE A 122 2.64 -11.95 0.17
CA PHE A 122 1.50 -11.88 1.08
C PHE A 122 1.92 -11.32 2.44
N LEU A 123 1.22 -10.28 2.87
CA LEU A 123 1.43 -9.63 4.16
C LEU A 123 0.12 -9.60 4.97
N SER A 124 0.15 -10.21 6.15
CA SER A 124 -0.87 -10.06 7.19
C SER A 124 -0.30 -10.05 8.60
N GLY A 125 -1.00 -9.39 9.53
CA GLY A 125 -0.83 -9.53 10.97
C GLY A 125 0.31 -8.77 11.60
N ILE A 126 0.53 -7.50 11.24
CA ILE A 126 1.31 -6.55 12.03
C ILE A 126 0.32 -5.69 12.82
N GLU A 127 0.09 -6.03 14.08
CA GLU A 127 -1.03 -5.47 14.86
C GLU A 127 -0.64 -5.02 16.25
N ASN A 128 -1.24 -3.94 16.71
CA ASN A 128 -1.01 -3.39 18.05
C ASN A 128 0.49 -3.23 18.36
N CYS A 129 1.19 -2.58 17.42
CA CYS A 129 2.61 -2.25 17.51
C CYS A 129 2.78 -0.72 17.51
N PRO A 130 2.42 -0.03 18.61
CA PRO A 130 2.45 1.44 18.69
C PRO A 130 3.86 2.05 18.54
N GLY A 131 4.92 1.26 18.70
CA GLY A 131 6.29 1.69 18.41
C GLY A 131 6.61 1.81 16.92
N LEU A 132 5.85 1.14 16.05
CA LEU A 132 6.20 0.99 14.64
C LEU A 132 5.84 2.26 13.88
N LYS A 133 6.85 3.05 13.51
CA LYS A 133 6.66 4.35 12.86
C LYS A 133 6.79 4.32 11.35
N GLN A 134 7.60 3.41 10.84
CA GLN A 134 7.92 3.30 9.42
C GLN A 134 8.05 1.85 9.00
N ILE A 135 7.60 1.56 7.79
CA ILE A 135 7.72 0.26 7.14
C ILE A 135 7.74 0.47 5.63
N ASN A 136 8.66 -0.21 4.96
CA ASN A 136 8.78 -0.15 3.51
C ASN A 136 8.09 -1.36 2.90
N PHE A 137 7.11 -1.12 2.03
CA PHE A 137 6.36 -2.17 1.36
C PHE A 137 7.10 -2.62 0.09
N PRO A 138 7.36 -3.93 -0.08
CA PRO A 138 8.03 -4.43 -1.28
C PRO A 138 7.09 -4.40 -2.49
N ALA A 139 7.66 -4.14 -3.67
CA ALA A 139 6.88 -4.01 -4.90
C ALA A 139 6.29 -5.35 -5.40
N ALA A 140 6.78 -6.49 -4.89
CA ALA A 140 6.28 -7.82 -5.25
C ALA A 140 4.97 -8.21 -4.54
N LEU A 141 4.42 -7.37 -3.65
CA LEU A 141 3.18 -7.65 -2.94
C LEU A 141 2.01 -7.82 -3.92
N THR A 142 1.30 -8.92 -3.78
CA THR A 142 0.05 -9.19 -4.52
C THR A 142 -1.17 -9.17 -3.61
N LYS A 143 -0.98 -9.36 -2.30
CA LYS A 143 -2.08 -9.38 -1.33
C LYS A 143 -1.65 -8.82 0.02
N VAL A 144 -2.41 -7.82 0.47
CA VAL A 144 -2.25 -7.07 1.72
C VAL A 144 -3.58 -7.20 2.46
N ASN A 145 -3.66 -8.16 3.38
CA ASN A 145 -4.92 -8.47 4.07
C ASN A 145 -4.68 -8.47 5.57
N TRP A 146 -5.44 -7.67 6.32
CA TRP A 146 -5.21 -7.51 7.75
C TRP A 146 -3.74 -7.18 8.05
N ALA A 147 -3.10 -6.36 7.20
CA ALA A 147 -1.65 -6.24 7.17
C ALA A 147 -1.08 -5.44 8.34
N ILE A 148 -1.53 -4.21 8.51
CA ILE A 148 -1.02 -3.31 9.55
C ILE A 148 -2.21 -2.63 10.24
N ASN A 149 -2.41 -2.84 11.54
CA ASN A 149 -3.47 -2.17 12.29
C ASN A 149 -2.98 -1.74 13.68
N ASP A 150 -3.53 -0.66 14.25
CA ASP A 150 -3.17 -0.18 15.60
C ASP A 150 -1.66 0.09 15.76
N CYS A 151 -1.07 0.79 14.78
CA CYS A 151 0.35 1.11 14.75
C CYS A 151 0.56 2.61 14.54
N ALA A 152 1.71 3.14 14.95
CA ALA A 152 2.04 4.55 14.79
C ALA A 152 2.70 4.88 13.44
N VAL A 153 2.36 4.13 12.39
CA VAL A 153 2.90 4.33 11.05
C VAL A 153 2.39 5.65 10.51
N SER A 154 3.30 6.54 10.09
CA SER A 154 2.94 7.88 9.60
C SER A 154 2.92 8.00 8.08
N SER A 155 3.50 7.06 7.35
CA SER A 155 3.48 7.06 5.89
C SER A 155 3.32 5.66 5.33
N VAL A 156 2.40 5.53 4.37
CA VAL A 156 2.19 4.30 3.59
C VAL A 156 2.40 4.66 2.12
N MET A 157 3.37 3.98 1.49
CA MET A 157 3.62 4.05 0.06
C MET A 157 3.50 2.64 -0.52
N LEU A 158 2.50 2.45 -1.36
CA LEU A 158 2.28 1.22 -2.11
C LEU A 158 2.48 1.54 -3.59
N ALA A 159 3.44 0.83 -4.20
CA ALA A 159 3.77 0.92 -5.62
C ALA A 159 4.10 -0.51 -6.13
N PRO A 160 3.12 -1.42 -6.15
CA PRO A 160 3.36 -2.81 -6.51
C PRO A 160 3.64 -2.93 -8.02
N GLU A 161 4.45 -3.91 -8.41
CA GLU A 161 4.70 -4.24 -9.82
C GLU A 161 3.51 -4.98 -10.47
N ASN A 162 2.69 -5.64 -9.65
CA ASN A 162 1.53 -6.42 -10.08
C ASN A 162 0.28 -5.91 -9.35
N THR A 163 -0.91 -6.31 -9.82
CA THR A 163 -2.16 -6.02 -9.12
C THR A 163 -2.08 -6.47 -7.67
N VAL A 164 -2.33 -5.53 -6.76
CA VAL A 164 -2.41 -5.78 -5.32
C VAL A 164 -3.86 -5.71 -4.87
N THR A 165 -4.28 -6.67 -4.05
CA THR A 165 -5.53 -6.60 -3.31
C THR A 165 -5.25 -6.13 -1.89
N ILE A 166 -5.91 -5.05 -1.45
CA ILE A 166 -5.79 -4.47 -0.10
C ILE A 166 -7.13 -4.57 0.63
N SER A 167 -7.20 -5.30 1.74
CA SER A 167 -8.40 -5.42 2.57
C SER A 167 -8.06 -5.45 4.07
N ARG A 168 -8.94 -4.91 4.92
CA ARG A 168 -8.86 -4.93 6.40
C ARG A 168 -7.51 -4.46 6.96
N SER A 169 -6.77 -3.70 6.17
CA SER A 169 -5.43 -3.24 6.47
C SER A 169 -5.45 -1.79 6.91
N PHE A 170 -4.30 -1.26 7.32
CA PHE A 170 -4.04 0.14 7.62
C PHE A 170 -5.09 0.85 8.50
N ASN A 171 -5.73 0.14 9.43
CA ASN A 171 -6.72 0.72 10.32
C ASN A 171 -6.07 1.31 11.58
N ARG A 172 -6.62 2.41 12.10
CA ARG A 172 -6.14 3.07 13.34
C ARG A 172 -4.65 3.40 13.26
N LEU A 173 -4.26 4.04 12.15
CA LEU A 173 -2.91 4.53 11.90
C LEU A 173 -2.87 6.07 11.96
N HIS A 174 -1.73 6.60 12.39
CA HIS A 174 -1.45 8.04 12.43
C HIS A 174 -0.86 8.56 11.11
N LEU A 175 -1.51 8.22 9.98
CA LEU A 175 -0.99 8.54 8.65
C LEU A 175 -1.01 10.05 8.38
N GLU A 176 0.14 10.59 8.01
CA GLU A 176 0.31 11.94 7.45
C GLU A 176 0.37 11.89 5.91
N ASN A 177 0.80 10.76 5.35
CA ASN A 177 0.97 10.59 3.91
C ASN A 177 0.54 9.20 3.44
N LEU A 178 -0.31 9.16 2.41
CA LEU A 178 -0.75 7.94 1.73
C LEU A 178 -0.50 8.07 0.23
N VAL A 179 0.28 7.14 -0.32
CA VAL A 179 0.57 7.03 -1.75
C VAL A 179 0.13 5.66 -2.24
N LEU A 180 -0.76 5.63 -3.23
CA LEU A 180 -1.35 4.43 -3.82
C LEU A 180 -1.02 4.34 -5.32
N ASP A 181 0.26 4.22 -5.66
CA ASP A 181 0.70 4.11 -7.05
C ASP A 181 0.47 2.68 -7.58
N ASN A 182 0.02 2.54 -8.83
CA ASN A 182 -0.32 1.25 -9.46
C ASN A 182 -1.29 0.35 -8.65
N VAL A 183 -2.09 0.95 -7.75
CA VAL A 183 -3.15 0.25 -7.03
C VAL A 183 -4.44 0.41 -7.80
N GLU A 184 -5.00 -0.70 -8.31
CA GLU A 184 -6.26 -0.66 -9.06
C GLU A 184 -7.49 -0.64 -8.17
N MET A 185 -7.41 -1.30 -7.02
CA MET A 185 -8.56 -1.51 -6.14
C MET A 185 -8.14 -1.50 -4.68
N VAL A 186 -8.89 -0.75 -3.88
CA VAL A 186 -8.83 -0.80 -2.41
C VAL A 186 -10.13 -1.39 -1.93
N GLU A 187 -10.07 -2.52 -1.22
CA GLU A 187 -11.24 -3.29 -0.81
C GLU A 187 -11.65 -2.99 0.64
N TYR A 188 -12.54 -3.83 1.17
CA TYR A 188 -13.23 -3.67 2.45
C TYR A 188 -12.32 -3.25 3.62
N LYS A 189 -12.68 -2.16 4.32
CA LYS A 189 -12.04 -1.68 5.56
C LYS A 189 -10.51 -1.55 5.52
N ALA A 190 -9.96 -1.09 4.39
CA ALA A 190 -8.52 -1.03 4.21
C ALA A 190 -7.81 0.20 4.79
N PHE A 191 -8.53 1.20 5.30
CA PHE A 191 -8.00 2.47 5.83
C PHE A 191 -9.00 3.13 6.80
N CYS A 192 -9.61 2.36 7.71
CA CYS A 192 -10.61 2.88 8.65
C CYS A 192 -9.95 3.52 9.88
N ASN A 193 -10.55 4.61 10.38
CA ASN A 193 -10.14 5.34 11.55
C ASN A 193 -8.72 5.92 11.44
N LEU A 194 -8.49 6.69 10.38
CA LEU A 194 -7.29 7.52 10.22
C LEU A 194 -7.56 8.89 10.86
N ASP A 195 -6.78 9.22 11.90
CA ASP A 195 -7.03 10.38 12.76
C ASP A 195 -6.25 11.64 12.33
N VAL A 196 -5.13 11.46 11.61
CA VAL A 196 -4.24 12.57 11.22
C VAL A 196 -4.45 13.03 9.77
N LEU A 197 -4.71 12.12 8.82
CA LEU A 197 -4.76 12.45 7.40
C LEU A 197 -5.99 13.31 7.09
N LYS A 198 -5.78 14.57 6.68
CA LYS A 198 -6.86 15.51 6.33
C LYS A 198 -7.16 15.60 4.83
N VAL A 199 -6.16 15.37 4.00
CA VAL A 199 -6.28 15.45 2.54
C VAL A 199 -5.97 14.07 1.96
N LEU A 200 -6.96 13.47 1.33
CA LEU A 200 -6.82 12.18 0.66
C LEU A 200 -6.75 12.39 -0.84
N LYS A 201 -5.73 11.81 -1.49
CA LYS A 201 -5.56 11.89 -2.95
C LYS A 201 -5.54 10.50 -3.57
N PHE A 202 -6.47 10.26 -4.49
CA PHE A 202 -6.50 9.06 -5.31
C PHE A 202 -5.85 9.32 -6.65
N PRO A 203 -4.80 8.57 -7.02
CA PRO A 203 -4.25 8.62 -8.36
C PRO A 203 -5.19 7.95 -9.36
N ALA A 204 -4.98 8.25 -10.65
CA ALA A 204 -5.76 7.70 -11.76
C ALA A 204 -5.73 6.17 -11.86
N SER A 205 -4.74 5.51 -11.25
CA SER A 205 -4.67 4.05 -11.19
C SER A 205 -5.80 3.43 -10.37
N VAL A 206 -6.34 4.13 -9.38
CA VAL A 206 -7.39 3.62 -8.50
C VAL A 206 -8.73 3.63 -9.22
N LYS A 207 -9.20 2.45 -9.59
CA LYS A 207 -10.46 2.22 -10.34
C LYS A 207 -11.63 1.82 -9.45
N GLY A 208 -11.36 1.37 -8.23
CA GLY A 208 -12.37 0.87 -7.31
C GLY A 208 -12.05 1.14 -5.84
N ILE A 209 -13.04 1.63 -5.10
CA ILE A 209 -13.00 1.80 -3.64
C ILE A 209 -14.15 0.99 -3.06
N GLY A 210 -13.82 0.04 -2.19
CA GLY A 210 -14.75 -0.90 -1.59
C GLY A 210 -15.51 -0.36 -0.37
N LEU A 211 -16.42 -1.19 0.14
CA LEU A 211 -17.23 -0.94 1.31
C LEU A 211 -16.40 -0.55 2.55
N GLU A 212 -16.80 0.51 3.26
CA GLU A 212 -16.18 0.96 4.53
C GLU A 212 -14.66 1.18 4.44
N THR A 213 -14.11 1.37 3.24
CA THR A 213 -12.65 1.44 3.04
C THR A 213 -12.01 2.49 3.92
N PHE A 214 -12.60 3.67 3.98
CA PHE A 214 -12.13 4.81 4.75
C PHE A 214 -13.13 5.23 5.83
N CYS A 215 -13.78 4.26 6.49
CA CYS A 215 -14.73 4.60 7.55
C CYS A 215 -14.06 5.39 8.69
N LYS A 216 -14.81 6.27 9.36
CA LYS A 216 -14.37 6.96 10.60
C LYS A 216 -13.09 7.78 10.44
N CYS A 217 -12.84 8.29 9.23
CA CYS A 217 -11.69 9.14 8.94
C CYS A 217 -12.07 10.61 8.96
N ASP A 218 -11.21 11.45 9.51
CA ASP A 218 -11.48 12.88 9.66
C ASP A 218 -10.96 13.69 8.45
N PHE A 219 -11.21 13.22 7.23
CA PHE A 219 -10.81 13.92 6.01
C PHE A 219 -11.57 15.23 5.84
N GLU A 220 -10.87 16.29 5.47
CA GLU A 220 -11.46 17.58 5.08
C GLU A 220 -11.62 17.64 3.55
N GLU A 221 -10.64 17.09 2.80
CA GLU A 221 -10.59 17.14 1.35
C GLU A 221 -10.28 15.78 0.71
N ILE A 222 -11.01 15.43 -0.34
CA ILE A 222 -10.76 14.24 -1.16
C ILE A 222 -10.53 14.65 -2.61
N TRP A 223 -9.44 14.18 -3.19
CA TRP A 223 -9.06 14.42 -4.58
C TRP A 223 -9.11 13.12 -5.37
N PHE A 224 -9.85 13.13 -6.48
CA PHE A 224 -9.82 12.08 -7.48
C PHE A 224 -9.12 12.62 -8.71
N GLU A 225 -7.92 12.10 -8.98
CA GLU A 225 -7.14 12.51 -10.13
C GLU A 225 -7.61 11.85 -11.44
N ASP A 226 -7.28 12.55 -12.52
CA ASP A 226 -7.72 12.38 -13.90
C ASP A 226 -7.95 10.95 -14.39
N ASN A 227 -9.23 10.57 -14.52
CA ASN A 227 -9.65 9.29 -15.09
C ASN A 227 -9.74 9.35 -16.62
N ARG A 228 -8.60 9.56 -17.29
CA ARG A 228 -8.49 9.77 -18.74
C ARG A 228 -8.91 8.59 -19.61
N ASP A 229 -8.89 7.38 -19.05
CA ASP A 229 -9.21 6.16 -19.79
C ASP A 229 -10.71 6.01 -20.09
N GLY A 230 -11.53 6.98 -19.63
CA GLY A 230 -12.97 7.00 -19.84
C GLY A 230 -13.74 5.99 -18.99
N LEU A 231 -13.05 5.24 -18.12
CA LEU A 231 -13.64 4.24 -17.25
C LEU A 231 -13.95 4.85 -15.88
N ALA A 232 -15.21 5.21 -15.63
CA ALA A 232 -15.65 5.73 -14.34
C ALA A 232 -15.08 4.95 -13.14
N ILE A 233 -14.54 5.69 -12.14
CA ILE A 233 -14.15 5.12 -10.86
C ILE A 233 -15.39 4.55 -10.16
N LYS A 234 -15.23 3.39 -9.55
CA LYS A 234 -16.29 2.67 -8.84
C LYS A 234 -16.14 2.95 -7.36
N ILE A 235 -17.18 3.49 -6.75
CA ILE A 235 -17.17 3.81 -5.32
C ILE A 235 -18.33 3.04 -4.68
N ASP A 236 -18.00 2.22 -3.69
CA ASP A 236 -18.99 1.46 -2.93
C ASP A 236 -19.79 2.37 -1.98
N TYR A 237 -20.95 1.88 -1.53
CA TYR A 237 -21.67 2.55 -0.44
C TYR A 237 -20.80 2.54 0.81
N GLU A 238 -20.94 3.57 1.65
CA GLU A 238 -20.23 3.67 2.93
C GLU A 238 -18.69 3.64 2.81
N ALA A 239 -18.13 3.78 1.61
CA ALA A 239 -16.68 3.84 1.39
C ALA A 239 -16.00 4.92 2.26
N PHE A 240 -16.71 6.02 2.53
CA PHE A 240 -16.33 7.13 3.40
C PHE A 240 -17.39 7.34 4.50
N ALA A 241 -17.88 6.25 5.10
CA ALA A 241 -18.84 6.34 6.20
C ALA A 241 -18.23 6.95 7.46
N ASP A 242 -19.03 7.70 8.21
CA ASP A 242 -18.61 8.41 9.42
C ASP A 242 -17.40 9.33 9.17
N THR A 243 -17.37 10.02 8.03
CA THR A 243 -16.29 10.98 7.69
C THR A 243 -16.80 12.42 7.68
N ASP A 244 -15.92 13.37 7.98
CA ASP A 244 -16.25 14.81 8.04
C ASP A 244 -15.82 15.57 6.76
N VAL A 245 -15.98 14.93 5.60
CA VAL A 245 -15.54 15.48 4.30
C VAL A 245 -16.30 16.77 3.98
N GLU A 246 -15.57 17.86 3.77
CA GLU A 246 -16.14 19.15 3.38
C GLU A 246 -16.06 19.40 1.87
N ARG A 247 -15.00 18.89 1.22
CA ARG A 247 -14.67 19.20 -0.17
C ARG A 247 -14.25 17.96 -0.92
N ILE A 248 -14.85 17.76 -2.09
CA ILE A 248 -14.49 16.70 -3.03
C ILE A 248 -14.07 17.34 -4.34
N TYR A 249 -12.85 17.07 -4.76
CA TYR A 249 -12.29 17.48 -6.04
C TYR A 249 -12.34 16.31 -6.99
N MET A 250 -13.31 16.34 -7.89
CA MET A 250 -13.58 15.28 -8.84
C MET A 250 -13.04 15.67 -10.21
N ASN A 251 -11.75 15.44 -10.47
CA ASN A 251 -11.14 15.71 -11.79
C ASN A 251 -11.51 14.63 -12.83
N CYS A 252 -12.77 14.22 -12.86
CA CYS A 252 -13.26 13.15 -13.72
C CYS A 252 -14.22 13.73 -14.78
N ARG A 253 -13.89 13.55 -16.07
CA ARG A 253 -14.82 13.90 -17.16
C ARG A 253 -15.94 12.88 -17.32
N THR A 254 -15.71 11.65 -16.85
CA THR A 254 -16.72 10.61 -16.72
C THR A 254 -17.15 10.52 -15.26
N MET A 255 -18.45 10.62 -15.02
CA MET A 255 -19.01 10.56 -13.68
C MET A 255 -18.71 9.22 -12.99
N PRO A 256 -18.26 9.22 -11.72
CA PRO A 256 -18.07 7.99 -10.95
C PRO A 256 -19.35 7.16 -10.85
N VAL A 257 -19.18 5.84 -10.83
CA VAL A 257 -20.28 4.88 -10.72
C VAL A 257 -20.40 4.40 -9.28
N LEU A 258 -21.60 4.53 -8.71
CA LEU A 258 -21.95 3.88 -7.46
C LEU A 258 -22.12 2.38 -7.71
N TRP A 259 -21.21 1.56 -7.15
CA TRP A 259 -21.00 0.18 -7.59
C TRP A 259 -22.08 -0.81 -7.13
N SER A 260 -22.71 -0.58 -5.98
CA SER A 260 -23.57 -1.58 -5.32
C SER A 260 -25.08 -1.46 -5.62
N PHE A 261 -25.49 -0.74 -6.67
CA PHE A 261 -26.90 -0.73 -7.10
C PHE A 261 -27.24 -1.97 -7.94
N TRP A 262 -27.18 -3.16 -7.34
CA TRP A 262 -27.84 -4.36 -7.87
C TRP A 262 -28.76 -4.98 -6.80
N PRO A 263 -30.08 -5.14 -7.07
CA PRO A 263 -31.04 -5.62 -6.08
C PRO A 263 -30.94 -7.13 -5.78
N PHE A 264 -29.92 -7.82 -6.30
CA PHE A 264 -29.74 -9.27 -6.13
C PHE A 264 -28.27 -9.63 -5.92
N GLY A 265 -27.91 -9.85 -4.66
CA GLY A 265 -26.72 -10.59 -4.26
C GLY A 265 -25.43 -9.78 -4.30
N TYR A 266 -24.73 -9.77 -3.16
CA TYR A 266 -23.31 -9.46 -3.13
C TYR A 266 -22.62 -10.19 -4.28
N GLY A 267 -21.99 -9.45 -5.19
CA GLY A 267 -20.88 -10.03 -5.93
C GLY A 267 -19.89 -10.46 -4.86
N ALA A 268 -19.82 -11.76 -4.58
CA ALA A 268 -18.83 -12.29 -3.66
C ALA A 268 -17.48 -11.79 -4.16
N TRP A 269 -16.86 -10.88 -3.41
CA TRP A 269 -15.46 -10.55 -3.63
C TRP A 269 -14.70 -11.88 -3.61
N PRO A 270 -13.84 -12.18 -4.61
CA PRO A 270 -13.26 -13.51 -4.80
C PRO A 270 -12.59 -14.10 -3.55
N ASP A 271 -12.22 -13.25 -2.59
CA ASP A 271 -11.45 -13.57 -1.40
C ASP A 271 -12.04 -13.04 -0.07
N CYS A 272 -13.33 -12.64 -0.02
CA CYS A 272 -13.92 -12.27 1.28
C CYS A 272 -14.01 -13.52 2.17
N PRO A 273 -13.39 -13.54 3.37
CA PRO A 273 -13.48 -14.69 4.26
C PRO A 273 -14.96 -14.95 4.61
N PRO A 274 -15.39 -16.22 4.62
CA PRO A 274 -16.78 -16.59 4.91
C PRO A 274 -17.24 -16.29 6.35
N ASP A 275 -16.35 -15.81 7.22
CA ASP A 275 -16.57 -15.74 8.68
C ASP A 275 -17.01 -14.35 9.21
N ASP A 276 -17.19 -13.34 8.34
CA ASP A 276 -17.82 -12.07 8.77
C ASP A 276 -19.34 -12.14 8.49
N ASP A 277 -20.09 -12.67 9.46
CA ASP A 277 -21.56 -12.79 9.48
C ASP A 277 -22.31 -11.43 9.44
N ASP A 278 -21.61 -10.30 9.32
CA ASP A 278 -22.16 -8.94 9.43
C ASP A 278 -22.64 -8.33 8.09
N TYR A 279 -22.60 -9.07 6.98
CA TYR A 279 -23.07 -8.59 5.66
C TYR A 279 -24.62 -8.46 5.51
N GLN A 280 -25.36 -8.29 6.61
CA GLN A 280 -26.83 -8.18 6.58
C GLN A 280 -27.39 -6.75 6.53
N TRP A 281 -26.58 -5.70 6.35
CA TRP A 281 -27.12 -4.32 6.40
C TRP A 281 -27.33 -3.59 5.06
N ALA A 282 -27.00 -4.20 3.92
CA ALA A 282 -27.14 -3.54 2.61
C ALA A 282 -28.55 -3.64 1.98
N TYR A 283 -29.59 -3.24 2.72
CA TYR A 283 -30.89 -2.94 2.11
C TYR A 283 -31.48 -1.68 2.74
N THR A 284 -30.87 -0.53 2.45
CA THR A 284 -31.63 0.73 2.52
C THR A 284 -31.40 1.56 1.25
N PRO A 285 -32.45 2.08 0.60
CA PRO A 285 -32.38 2.73 -0.71
C PRO A 285 -31.72 4.13 -0.71
N TYR A 286 -30.86 4.44 0.28
CA TYR A 286 -30.28 5.77 0.49
C TYR A 286 -28.84 5.73 1.04
N THR A 287 -28.08 4.65 0.83
CA THR A 287 -26.68 4.62 1.25
C THR A 287 -25.81 5.32 0.20
N TYR A 288 -25.25 6.46 0.59
CA TYR A 288 -24.27 7.20 -0.20
C TYR A 288 -22.85 6.77 0.19
N PRO A 289 -21.83 6.97 -0.66
CA PRO A 289 -20.44 6.71 -0.28
C PRO A 289 -19.97 7.55 0.90
N PHE A 290 -20.47 8.79 0.98
CA PHE A 290 -20.12 9.79 1.98
C PHE A 290 -21.26 9.84 3.00
N MET A 291 -21.06 9.20 4.15
CA MET A 291 -21.99 9.31 5.27
C MET A 291 -21.34 10.19 6.32
N THR A 292 -21.83 11.41 6.49
CA THR A 292 -21.35 12.34 7.50
C THR A 292 -22.06 12.08 8.82
N GLY A 293 -21.30 11.91 9.91
CA GLY A 293 -21.86 11.81 11.25
C GLY A 293 -21.18 10.76 12.13
N SER A 294 -20.25 11.19 12.97
CA SER A 294 -19.65 10.36 14.04
C SER A 294 -20.67 9.90 15.11
N ASP A 295 -21.93 10.38 15.04
CA ASP A 295 -22.96 10.20 16.05
C ASP A 295 -23.91 9.01 15.79
N GLY A 296 -23.64 8.22 14.73
CA GLY A 296 -24.46 7.08 14.34
C GLY A 296 -25.84 7.47 13.80
N ARG A 297 -26.03 8.75 13.45
CA ARG A 297 -27.22 9.21 12.73
C ARG A 297 -27.05 8.89 11.24
N ARG A 298 -28.12 8.45 10.60
CA ARG A 298 -28.13 8.24 9.15
C ARG A 298 -28.01 9.59 8.43
N PRO A 299 -27.13 9.72 7.42
CA PRO A 299 -27.05 10.93 6.63
C PRO A 299 -28.36 11.18 5.88
N THR A 300 -28.62 12.45 5.66
CA THR A 300 -29.76 12.98 4.93
C THR A 300 -29.28 13.70 3.67
N LEU A 301 -30.17 13.92 2.71
CA LEU A 301 -29.83 14.71 1.51
C LEU A 301 -29.35 16.13 1.86
N ALA A 302 -29.81 16.68 2.99
CA ALA A 302 -29.32 17.97 3.49
C ALA A 302 -27.85 17.90 3.90
N ASP A 303 -27.39 16.78 4.47
CA ASP A 303 -26.00 16.63 4.87
C ASP A 303 -25.06 16.57 3.65
N LEU A 304 -25.52 15.96 2.54
CA LEU A 304 -24.76 15.95 1.28
C LEU A 304 -24.67 17.33 0.62
N ALA A 305 -25.70 18.16 0.77
CA ALA A 305 -25.73 19.51 0.21
C ALA A 305 -24.72 20.46 0.87
N GLU A 306 -24.23 20.14 2.07
CA GLU A 306 -23.17 20.88 2.75
C GLU A 306 -21.78 20.55 2.20
N ILE A 307 -21.62 19.43 1.49
CA ILE A 307 -20.36 19.02 0.87
C ILE A 307 -20.21 19.72 -0.49
N ARG A 308 -19.09 20.41 -0.69
CA ARG A 308 -18.75 21.04 -1.97
C ARG A 308 -18.11 20.02 -2.92
N LEU A 309 -18.73 19.85 -4.08
CA LEU A 309 -18.25 18.98 -5.15
C LEU A 309 -17.71 19.83 -6.30
N PHE A 310 -16.38 19.91 -6.39
CA PHE A 310 -15.67 20.59 -7.45
C PHE A 310 -15.52 19.69 -8.67
N VAL A 311 -16.02 20.11 -9.82
CA VAL A 311 -16.03 19.36 -11.08
C VAL A 311 -15.40 20.16 -12.22
N PRO A 312 -14.93 19.54 -13.32
CA PRO A 312 -14.30 20.26 -14.41
C PRO A 312 -15.23 21.28 -15.07
N GLU A 313 -14.67 22.41 -15.52
CA GLU A 313 -15.41 23.42 -16.29
C GLU A 313 -16.15 22.78 -17.48
N GLY A 314 -17.43 23.09 -17.63
CA GLY A 314 -18.32 22.53 -18.64
C GLY A 314 -18.95 21.19 -18.27
N CYS A 315 -18.61 20.60 -17.12
CA CYS A 315 -19.23 19.38 -16.60
C CYS A 315 -20.29 19.65 -15.53
N GLY A 316 -20.46 20.88 -15.04
CA GLY A 316 -21.36 21.19 -13.92
C GLY A 316 -22.79 20.69 -14.12
N ALA A 317 -23.42 21.05 -15.24
CA ALA A 317 -24.79 20.66 -15.56
C ALA A 317 -25.01 19.13 -15.66
N MET A 318 -23.96 18.37 -16.02
CA MET A 318 -24.03 16.90 -16.06
C MET A 318 -24.07 16.31 -14.65
N TYR A 319 -23.28 16.85 -13.73
CA TYR A 319 -23.27 16.43 -12.32
C TYR A 319 -24.53 16.87 -11.58
N GLU A 320 -25.03 18.09 -11.83
CA GLU A 320 -26.27 18.61 -11.24
C GLU A 320 -27.52 17.83 -11.68
N ALA A 321 -27.53 17.31 -12.92
CA ALA A 321 -28.65 16.53 -13.44
C ALA A 321 -28.66 15.07 -12.96
N ASP A 322 -27.58 14.60 -12.33
CA ASP A 322 -27.47 13.22 -11.85
C ASP A 322 -28.23 13.01 -10.54
N PRO A 323 -29.02 11.92 -10.39
CA PRO A 323 -29.82 11.65 -9.19
C PRO A 323 -29.01 11.47 -7.90
N TYR A 324 -27.70 11.18 -7.99
CA TYR A 324 -26.85 10.98 -6.82
C TYR A 324 -25.90 12.15 -6.62
N TRP A 325 -25.14 12.52 -7.66
CA TRP A 325 -24.14 13.58 -7.57
C TRP A 325 -24.74 14.99 -7.56
N GLY A 326 -25.98 15.15 -8.05
CA GLY A 326 -26.72 16.40 -7.96
C GLY A 326 -27.20 16.77 -6.55
N ASN A 327 -27.04 15.88 -5.56
CA ASN A 327 -27.36 16.18 -4.16
C ASN A 327 -26.25 16.96 -3.44
N PHE A 328 -25.08 17.10 -4.06
CA PHE A 328 -23.95 17.88 -3.54
C PHE A 328 -24.04 19.34 -3.98
N SER A 329 -23.30 20.23 -3.31
CA SER A 329 -23.10 21.60 -3.80
C SER A 329 -22.08 21.58 -4.94
N VAL A 330 -22.56 21.46 -6.18
CA VAL A 330 -21.71 21.37 -7.39
C VAL A 330 -21.14 22.74 -7.75
N GLU A 331 -19.81 22.81 -7.92
CA GLU A 331 -19.10 24.01 -8.37
C GLU A 331 -18.13 23.65 -9.49
N GLU A 332 -18.15 24.42 -10.58
CA GLU A 332 -17.15 24.25 -11.63
C GLU A 332 -15.81 24.82 -11.15
N PHE A 333 -14.77 24.00 -11.26
CA PHE A 333 -13.43 24.30 -10.80
C PHE A 333 -12.45 24.20 -11.98
N PRO A 334 -11.55 25.19 -12.14
CA PRO A 334 -10.52 25.15 -13.16
C PRO A 334 -9.41 24.17 -12.72
N PHE A 335 -9.69 22.88 -12.82
CA PHE A 335 -8.64 21.86 -12.77
C PHE A 335 -7.63 22.22 -13.85
N GLU A 336 -6.38 22.52 -13.47
CA GLU A 336 -5.34 22.90 -14.42
C GLU A 336 -5.32 21.87 -15.57
N ALA A 337 -5.47 22.36 -16.81
CA ALA A 337 -5.62 21.51 -17.98
C ALA A 337 -4.34 20.70 -18.25
N GLY A 338 -4.27 19.51 -17.68
CA GLY A 338 -3.28 18.49 -18.02
C GLY A 338 -1.90 18.66 -17.36
N LEU A 339 -1.51 17.63 -16.60
CA LEU A 339 -0.13 17.32 -16.19
C LEU A 339 0.59 18.48 -15.49
N LYS A 340 0.23 18.71 -14.24
CA LYS A 340 1.30 18.63 -13.24
C LYS A 340 1.26 17.22 -12.66
N ASP A 341 2.33 16.46 -12.87
CA ASP A 341 2.75 15.52 -11.85
C ASP A 341 3.04 16.37 -10.60
N GLU A 342 2.02 16.69 -9.81
CA GLU A 342 2.22 17.04 -8.40
C GLU A 342 2.28 15.74 -7.60
N ALA A 343 3.27 14.90 -7.95
CA ALA A 343 3.96 14.17 -6.91
C ALA A 343 4.55 15.25 -6.00
N HIS A 344 4.07 15.30 -4.76
CA HIS A 344 4.58 16.14 -3.68
C HIS A 344 6.03 15.79 -3.35
N HIS A 345 6.93 16.23 -4.20
CA HIS A 345 8.19 16.85 -3.84
C HIS A 345 8.18 18.16 -4.60
N THR A 346 8.53 19.27 -3.95
CA THR A 346 9.00 20.44 -4.73
C THR A 346 10.03 19.88 -5.71
N PRO A 347 9.76 19.86 -7.03
CA PRO A 347 10.63 19.10 -7.91
C PRO A 347 12.01 19.73 -7.75
N ALA A 348 13.01 18.91 -7.47
CA ALA A 348 14.36 19.38 -7.24
C ALA A 348 14.98 20.03 -8.51
N VAL A 349 14.16 20.18 -9.56
CA VAL A 349 14.44 20.76 -10.86
C VAL A 349 13.22 21.53 -11.37
N SER A 350 13.40 22.77 -11.79
CA SER A 350 12.43 23.48 -12.62
C SER A 350 13.03 23.80 -13.99
N VAL A 351 12.24 23.66 -15.05
CA VAL A 351 12.68 23.95 -16.43
C VAL A 351 11.73 24.96 -17.06
N THR A 352 12.28 26.06 -17.57
CA THR A 352 11.50 27.16 -18.17
C THR A 352 12.06 27.54 -19.53
N GLY A 353 11.19 27.98 -20.44
CA GLY A 353 11.54 28.47 -21.77
C GLY A 353 10.98 29.89 -21.97
N ALA A 354 11.85 30.89 -22.05
CA ALA A 354 11.45 32.28 -22.26
C ALA A 354 12.51 33.04 -23.05
N ASP A 355 12.08 33.93 -23.96
CA ASP A 355 12.93 34.85 -24.72
C ASP A 355 14.09 34.16 -25.48
N GLY A 356 13.83 33.02 -26.13
CA GLY A 356 14.86 32.24 -26.82
C GLY A 356 15.83 31.47 -25.88
N VAL A 357 15.50 31.38 -24.59
CA VAL A 357 16.36 30.76 -23.58
C VAL A 357 15.64 29.62 -22.86
N LEU A 358 16.29 28.47 -22.83
CA LEU A 358 15.95 27.37 -21.95
C LEU A 358 16.74 27.52 -20.64
N THR A 359 16.05 27.59 -19.50
CA THR A 359 16.66 27.67 -18.17
C THR A 359 16.29 26.45 -17.34
N VAL A 360 17.28 25.82 -16.73
CA VAL A 360 17.14 24.69 -15.81
C VAL A 360 17.66 25.14 -14.45
N ASP A 361 16.79 25.13 -13.44
CA ASP A 361 17.13 25.41 -12.04
C ASP A 361 17.11 24.09 -11.25
N ASN A 362 18.29 23.64 -10.84
CA ASN A 362 18.45 22.46 -10.00
C ASN A 362 18.54 22.87 -8.53
N THR A 363 17.48 22.66 -7.77
CA THR A 363 17.42 22.89 -6.32
C THR A 363 17.86 21.67 -5.49
N SER A 364 18.19 20.54 -6.13
CA SER A 364 18.70 19.34 -5.46
C SER A 364 20.13 19.51 -4.91
N VAL A 365 20.50 18.64 -3.96
CA VAL A 365 21.85 18.58 -3.35
C VAL A 365 22.88 17.83 -4.20
N MET A 366 22.50 17.31 -5.37
CA MET A 366 23.38 16.55 -6.27
C MET A 366 23.43 17.20 -7.67
N PRO A 367 24.55 17.09 -8.40
CA PRO A 367 24.60 17.49 -9.80
C PRO A 367 23.76 16.54 -10.66
N MET A 368 23.23 17.04 -11.78
CA MET A 368 22.38 16.28 -12.69
C MET A 368 22.73 16.48 -14.15
N GLU A 369 22.55 15.41 -14.92
CA GLU A 369 22.66 15.46 -16.37
C GLU A 369 21.33 15.85 -16.99
N VAL A 370 21.39 16.80 -17.92
CA VAL A 370 20.26 17.32 -18.69
C VAL A 370 20.46 17.00 -20.16
N THR A 371 19.45 16.40 -20.78
CA THR A 371 19.44 16.07 -22.20
C THR A 371 18.21 16.68 -22.87
N VAL A 372 18.40 17.39 -23.98
CA VAL A 372 17.34 18.13 -24.68
C VAL A 372 17.10 17.54 -26.06
N TYR A 373 15.84 17.20 -26.35
CA TYR A 373 15.38 16.68 -27.64
C TYR A 373 14.35 17.62 -28.25
N ASP A 374 14.28 17.69 -29.58
CA ASP A 374 13.13 18.29 -30.26
C ASP A 374 11.93 17.32 -30.33
N CYS A 375 10.80 17.81 -30.82
CA CYS A 375 9.57 17.04 -30.99
C CYS A 375 9.66 15.91 -32.03
N LEU A 376 10.73 15.87 -32.84
CA LEU A 376 11.01 14.80 -33.79
C LEU A 376 11.98 13.74 -33.20
N GLY A 377 12.38 13.91 -31.93
CA GLY A 377 13.30 13.01 -31.23
C GLY A 377 14.78 13.27 -31.52
N ALA A 378 15.13 14.36 -32.21
CA ALA A 378 16.52 14.69 -32.48
C ALA A 378 17.18 15.36 -31.26
N LEU A 379 18.36 14.87 -30.88
CA LEU A 379 19.15 15.44 -29.79
C LEU A 379 19.66 16.85 -30.15
N LYS A 380 19.43 17.82 -29.27
CA LYS A 380 19.85 19.22 -29.43
C LYS A 380 20.99 19.63 -28.51
N ALA A 381 20.98 19.16 -27.25
CA ALA A 381 22.00 19.52 -26.28
C ALA A 381 22.09 18.48 -25.16
N THR A 382 23.29 18.35 -24.59
CA THR A 382 23.55 17.61 -23.35
C THR A 382 24.48 18.45 -22.48
N PHE A 383 24.14 18.62 -21.20
CA PHE A 383 24.95 19.38 -20.24
C PHE A 383 24.65 18.96 -18.80
N THR A 384 25.53 19.33 -17.87
CA THR A 384 25.37 19.04 -16.44
C THR A 384 25.04 20.31 -15.67
N VAL A 385 24.04 20.25 -14.79
CA VAL A 385 23.68 21.33 -13.85
C VAL A 385 24.17 20.93 -12.46
N GLY A 386 24.95 21.79 -11.81
CA GLY A 386 25.46 21.53 -10.46
C GLY A 386 24.35 21.51 -9.40
N ALA A 387 24.64 20.98 -8.21
CA ALA A 387 23.73 21.06 -7.06
C ALA A 387 23.40 22.52 -6.71
N SER A 388 22.14 22.81 -6.37
CA SER A 388 21.66 24.15 -6.01
C SER A 388 22.10 25.26 -6.99
N SER A 389 21.99 25.00 -8.29
CA SER A 389 22.49 25.90 -9.33
C SER A 389 21.56 26.00 -10.54
N VAL A 390 21.68 27.12 -11.27
CA VAL A 390 20.88 27.42 -12.45
C VAL A 390 21.77 27.50 -13.68
N ILE A 391 21.35 26.87 -14.78
CA ILE A 391 22.00 26.99 -16.09
C ILE A 391 20.98 27.41 -17.13
N SER A 392 21.38 28.36 -17.97
CA SER A 392 20.60 28.82 -19.11
C SER A 392 21.33 28.54 -20.43
N ARG A 393 20.57 28.15 -21.46
CA ARG A 393 21.06 27.86 -22.82
C ARG A 393 20.20 28.58 -23.85
N GLN A 394 20.86 29.20 -24.83
CA GLN A 394 20.19 29.75 -26.01
C GLN A 394 19.66 28.60 -26.87
N MET A 395 18.40 28.68 -27.26
CA MET A 395 17.69 27.69 -28.06
C MET A 395 16.79 28.40 -29.08
N ASP A 396 16.60 27.78 -30.25
CA ASP A 396 15.65 28.30 -31.22
C ASP A 396 14.21 28.23 -30.64
N ALA A 397 13.32 29.09 -31.16
CA ALA A 397 11.91 29.03 -30.78
C ALA A 397 11.30 27.68 -31.21
N GLY A 398 10.71 26.96 -30.25
CA GLY A 398 10.25 25.60 -30.49
C GLY A 398 9.87 24.85 -29.24
N MET A 399 9.26 23.68 -29.43
CA MET A 399 8.89 22.78 -28.34
C MET A 399 9.94 21.68 -28.18
N TYR A 400 10.40 21.50 -26.94
CA TYR A 400 11.47 20.58 -26.57
C TYR A 400 11.03 19.63 -25.46
N VAL A 401 11.63 18.44 -25.46
CA VAL A 401 11.58 17.49 -24.35
C VAL A 401 12.93 17.52 -23.63
N VAL A 402 12.92 17.92 -22.36
CA VAL A 402 14.12 18.11 -21.53
C VAL A 402 14.14 17.05 -20.45
N LYS A 403 15.02 16.07 -20.58
CA LYS A 403 15.23 15.03 -19.57
C LYS A 403 16.23 15.51 -18.53
N CYS A 404 15.86 15.52 -17.25
CA CYS A 404 16.68 15.90 -16.12
C CYS A 404 16.75 14.73 -15.12
N GLY A 405 17.84 13.98 -15.13
CA GLY A 405 17.93 12.71 -14.38
C GLY A 405 16.80 11.75 -14.78
N ASP A 406 15.99 11.35 -13.79
CA ASP A 406 14.84 10.43 -13.98
C ASP A 406 13.54 11.15 -14.37
N THR A 407 13.55 12.49 -14.44
CA THR A 407 12.37 13.30 -14.81
C THR A 407 12.46 13.81 -16.24
N ALA A 408 11.31 14.06 -16.88
CA ALA A 408 11.24 14.64 -18.22
C ALA A 408 10.22 15.78 -18.27
N HIS A 409 10.63 16.91 -18.85
CA HIS A 409 9.86 18.15 -18.91
C HIS A 409 9.58 18.54 -20.35
N LYS A 410 8.34 18.91 -20.67
CA LYS A 410 7.99 19.50 -21.98
C LYS A 410 8.02 21.01 -21.87
N VAL A 411 8.85 21.67 -22.68
CA VAL A 411 9.08 23.11 -22.58
C VAL A 411 8.94 23.77 -23.94
N LEU A 412 8.13 24.82 -23.98
CA LEU A 412 8.04 25.71 -25.13
C LEU A 412 9.00 26.88 -24.91
N VAL A 413 10.03 26.98 -25.76
CA VAL A 413 10.88 28.18 -25.82
C VAL A 413 10.24 29.15 -26.80
N ARG A 414 9.82 30.32 -26.29
CA ARG A 414 9.16 31.37 -27.07
C ARG A 414 10.15 32.30 -27.75
#